data_AF-A0A1Q5MKU8-F1
#
_entry.id   AF-A0A1Q5MKU8-F1
#
_cell.length_a   1.000
_cell.length_b   1.000
_cell.length_c   1.000
_cell.angle_alpha   90.00
_cell.angle_beta   90.00
_cell.angle_gamma   90.00
#
_symmetry.space_group_name_H-M   'P 1'
#
loop_
_entity.id
_entity.type
_entity.pdbx_description
1 polymer ?
#
loop_
_entity_poly.entity_id
_entity_poly.type
_entity_poly.pdbx_seq_one_letter_code
_entity_poly.pdbx_strand_id
1 'polypeptide(L)' 'MKPDEKEFRVGTFHGRHDGAPVEVTATRHDTRPEPYAWTCTCGVARSFTTEDAVFPTAWRHTRLGRDWLDYIVSRTQS' A
#
# COMPACT_ATOMS: atom_id res chain seq x y z
N MET A 1 -3.87 -0.17 -30.54
CA MET A 1 -4.60 -0.16 -29.25
C MET A 1 -3.54 -0.24 -28.18
N LYS A 2 -3.31 0.84 -27.41
CA LYS A 2 -2.34 0.80 -26.31
C LYS A 2 -2.87 -0.21 -25.28
N PRO A 3 -2.04 -1.08 -24.68
CA PRO A 3 -2.52 -1.92 -23.60
C PRO A 3 -3.05 -0.98 -22.53
N ASP A 4 -4.36 -1.05 -22.32
CA ASP A 4 -5.09 -0.46 -21.22
C ASP A 4 -4.23 -0.62 -19.96
N GLU A 5 -3.85 0.49 -19.32
CA GLU A 5 -3.08 0.49 -18.06
C GLU A 5 -3.97 -0.18 -16.99
N LYS A 6 -3.97 -1.51 -16.96
CA LYS A 6 -4.73 -2.27 -15.98
C LYS A 6 -4.01 -2.14 -14.65
N GLU A 7 -4.48 -1.20 -13.85
CA GLU A 7 -4.19 -1.16 -12.42
C GLU A 7 -4.96 -2.30 -11.73
N PHE A 8 -4.23 -3.14 -11.02
CA PHE A 8 -4.78 -4.20 -10.19
C PHE A 8 -4.52 -3.87 -8.73
N ARG A 9 -5.57 -3.77 -7.92
CA ARG A 9 -5.41 -3.69 -6.46
C ARG A 9 -4.92 -5.03 -5.94
N VAL A 10 -3.73 -5.05 -5.34
CA VAL A 10 -3.11 -6.27 -4.80
C VAL A 10 -3.20 -6.36 -3.28
N GLY A 11 -3.46 -5.24 -2.58
CA GLY A 11 -3.64 -5.26 -1.14
C GLY A 11 -4.11 -3.94 -0.56
N THR A 12 -4.54 -3.98 0.70
CA THR A 12 -4.93 -2.81 1.49
C THR A 12 -4.38 -2.97 2.90
N PHE A 13 -3.78 -1.90 3.43
CA PHE A 13 -3.26 -1.85 4.78
C PHE A 13 -3.88 -0.66 5.50
N HIS A 14 -4.37 -0.88 6.71
CA HIS A 14 -4.90 0.19 7.56
C HIS A 14 -3.91 0.50 8.67
N GLY A 15 -3.85 1.76 9.06
CA GLY A 15 -2.99 2.22 10.14
C GLY A 15 -3.41 3.58 10.66
N ARG A 16 -2.51 4.23 11.39
CA ARG A 16 -2.75 5.55 11.97
C ARG A 16 -1.49 6.40 11.87
N HIS A 17 -1.64 7.65 11.45
CA HIS A 17 -0.58 8.66 11.47
C HIS A 17 -1.04 9.82 12.34
N ASP A 18 -0.26 10.20 13.35
CA ASP A 18 -0.56 11.34 14.23
C ASP A 18 -1.99 11.32 14.81
N GLY A 19 -2.51 10.12 15.10
CA GLY A 19 -3.88 9.93 15.61
C GLY A 19 -4.98 9.98 14.55
N ALA A 20 -4.68 10.18 13.27
CA ALA A 20 -5.63 10.10 12.16
C ALA A 20 -5.56 8.72 11.46
N PRO A 21 -6.71 8.09 11.13
CA PRO A 21 -6.73 6.83 10.40
C PRO A 21 -6.17 7.02 8.99
N VAL A 22 -5.37 6.06 8.53
CA VAL A 22 -4.83 6.04 7.17
C VAL A 22 -5.08 4.70 6.50
N GLU A 23 -5.25 4.74 5.18
CA GLU A 23 -5.34 3.58 4.33
C GLU A 23 -4.20 3.62 3.31
N VAL A 24 -3.48 2.51 3.17
CA VAL A 24 -2.49 2.27 2.13
C VAL A 24 -3.06 1.25 1.16
N THR A 25 -3.23 1.66 -0.09
CA THR A 25 -3.62 0.77 -1.17
C THR A 25 -2.39 0.36 -1.95
N ALA A 26 -2.15 -0.95 -2.05
CA ALA A 26 -1.11 -1.51 -2.90
C ALA A 26 -1.70 -1.88 -4.27
N THR A 27 -1.05 -1.45 -5.33
CA THR A 27 -1.45 -1.65 -6.73
C THR A 27 -0.34 -2.30 -7.54
N ARG A 28 -0.75 -2.96 -8.63
CA ARG A 28 0.14 -3.50 -9.66
C ARG A 28 -0.29 -2.95 -11.02
N HIS A 29 0.67 -2.50 -11.82
CA HIS A 29 0.52 -2.01 -13.18
C HIS A 29 1.49 -2.75 -14.10
N ASP A 30 1.01 -3.74 -14.84
CA ASP A 30 1.87 -4.60 -15.68
C ASP A 30 2.59 -3.87 -16.83
N THR A 31 2.16 -2.65 -17.15
CA THR A 31 2.72 -1.83 -18.23
C THR A 31 3.83 -0.88 -17.77
N ARG A 32 4.11 -0.80 -16.45
CA ARG A 32 5.10 0.13 -15.89
C ARG A 32 6.45 -0.55 -15.63
N PRO A 33 7.58 0.19 -15.76
CA PRO A 33 8.90 -0.34 -15.41
C PRO A 33 9.03 -0.67 -13.92
N GLU A 34 8.27 0.03 -13.07
CA GLU A 34 8.03 -0.32 -11.67
C GLU A 34 6.56 -0.74 -11.56
N PRO A 35 6.26 -2.03 -11.79
CA PRO A 35 4.90 -2.49 -11.92
C PRO A 35 4.19 -2.59 -10.58
N TYR A 36 4.83 -2.31 -9.44
CA TYR A 36 4.16 -2.35 -8.16
C TYR A 36 4.26 -1.03 -7.43
N ALA A 37 3.20 -0.64 -6.76
CA ALA A 37 3.18 0.58 -5.96
C ALA A 37 2.30 0.42 -4.73
N TRP A 38 2.45 1.34 -3.78
CA TRP A 38 1.41 1.61 -2.81
C TRP A 38 1.24 3.12 -2.62
N THR A 39 0.02 3.51 -2.30
CA THR A 39 -0.37 4.90 -2.03
C THR A 39 -1.11 4.96 -0.71
N CYS A 40 -0.70 5.89 0.16
CA CYS A 40 -1.34 6.17 1.42
C CYS A 40 -2.27 7.39 1.31
N THR A 41 -3.39 7.38 2.04
CA THR A 41 -4.27 8.55 2.18
C THR A 41 -3.58 9.76 2.82
N CYS A 42 -2.42 9.59 3.46
CA CYS A 42 -1.60 10.71 3.94
C CYS A 42 -0.83 11.45 2.81
N GLY A 43 -0.92 10.97 1.57
CA GLY A 43 -0.27 11.57 0.39
C GLY A 43 1.09 10.97 0.05
N VAL A 44 1.61 10.05 0.86
CA VAL A 44 2.85 9.31 0.54
C VAL A 44 2.54 8.16 -0.41
N ALA A 45 3.35 8.03 -1.46
CA ALA A 45 3.30 6.90 -2.38
C ALA A 45 4.71 6.38 -2.67
N ARG A 46 4.81 5.11 -3.07
CA ARG A 46 6.08 4.49 -3.44
C ARG A 46 5.90 3.40 -4.50
N SER A 47 6.84 3.31 -5.42
CA SER A 47 6.92 2.32 -6.48
C SER A 47 8.06 1.32 -6.26
N PHE A 48 7.92 0.13 -6.85
CA PHE A 48 8.83 -1.00 -6.74
C PHE A 48 8.83 -1.81 -8.04
N THR A 49 9.99 -2.40 -8.34
CA THR A 49 10.14 -3.33 -9.47
C THR A 49 9.60 -4.73 -9.16
N THR A 50 9.50 -5.11 -7.88
CA THR A 50 9.06 -6.45 -7.43
C THR A 50 7.97 -6.36 -6.36
N GLU A 51 7.07 -7.35 -6.36
CA GLU A 51 5.97 -7.46 -5.39
C GLU A 51 6.47 -7.58 -3.94
N ASP A 52 7.59 -8.27 -3.76
CA ASP A 52 8.15 -8.64 -2.47
C ASP A 52 8.41 -7.43 -1.56
N ALA A 53 8.72 -6.27 -2.15
CA ALA A 53 8.97 -5.04 -1.40
C ALA A 53 7.70 -4.25 -1.06
N VAL A 54 6.58 -4.46 -1.77
CA VAL A 54 5.38 -3.62 -1.70
C VAL A 54 4.70 -3.78 -0.35
N PHE A 55 4.43 -5.02 0.04
CA PHE A 55 3.69 -5.33 1.25
C PHE A 55 4.48 -4.98 2.53
N PRO A 56 5.76 -5.36 2.69
CA PRO A 56 6.50 -5.01 3.90
C PRO A 56 6.72 -3.50 4.03
N THR A 57 6.86 -2.76 2.91
CA THR A 57 7.04 -1.31 2.97
C THR A 57 5.72 -0.57 3.20
N ALA A 58 4.61 -1.02 2.60
CA ALA A 58 3.26 -0.52 2.89
C ALA A 58 2.91 -0.74 4.37
N TRP A 59 3.14 -1.97 4.87
CA TRP A 59 2.96 -2.32 6.28
C TRP A 59 3.84 -1.48 7.20
N ARG A 60 5.13 -1.32 6.87
CA ARG A 60 6.03 -0.48 7.67
C ARG A 60 5.56 0.98 7.68
N HIS A 61 5.00 1.47 6.58
CA HIS A 61 4.48 2.83 6.50
C HIS A 61 3.22 3.04 7.34
N THR A 62 2.27 2.09 7.34
CA THR A 62 1.09 2.15 8.22
C THR A 62 1.45 1.99 9.70
N ARG A 63 2.53 1.26 10.00
CA ARG A 63 2.96 0.93 11.37
C ARG A 63 3.91 1.94 12.01
N LEU A 64 4.61 2.78 11.24
CA LEU A 64 5.59 3.74 11.77
C LEU A 64 5.02 5.12 12.11
N GLY A 65 3.69 5.25 12.23
CA GLY A 65 3.04 6.47 12.69
C GLY A 65 3.23 6.76 14.17
N ARG A 66 4.46 6.75 14.69
CA ARG A 66 4.93 7.27 16.01
C ARG A 66 4.07 7.00 17.27
N ASP A 67 3.07 6.12 17.21
CA ASP A 67 2.14 5.83 18.31
C ASP A 67 1.96 4.31 18.39
N TRP A 68 2.57 3.72 19.43
CA TRP A 68 2.85 2.28 19.56
C TRP A 68 1.69 1.45 20.11
N LEU A 69 0.46 1.96 20.11
CA LEU A 69 -0.67 1.28 20.75
C LEU A 69 -1.93 1.44 19.89
N ASP A 70 -2.13 0.53 18.92
CA ASP A 70 -3.42 -0.13 18.70
C ASP A 70 -3.29 -1.16 17.56
N TYR A 71 -3.58 -2.41 17.89
CA TYR A 71 -3.37 -3.59 17.06
C TYR A 71 -4.72 -4.21 16.68
N ILE A 72 -5.17 -4.05 15.42
CA ILE A 72 -6.14 -4.96 14.79
C ILE A 72 -5.80 -5.06 13.28
N VAL A 73 -5.22 -6.19 12.87
CA VAL A 73 -5.07 -6.56 11.46
C VAL A 73 -6.35 -7.29 11.04
N SER A 74 -7.29 -6.59 10.40
CA SER A 74 -8.43 -7.23 9.74
C SER A 74 -8.02 -7.65 8.33
N ARG A 75 -7.49 -8.88 8.22
CA ARG A 75 -7.19 -9.53 6.95
C ARG A 75 -8.50 -10.10 6.37
N THR A 76 -9.26 -9.32 5.60
CA THR A 76 -10.40 -9.87 4.85
C THR A 76 -9.89 -10.48 3.55
N GLN A 77 -9.69 -11.80 3.53
CA GLN A 77 -9.61 -12.59 2.30
C GLN A 77 -11.05 -12.87 1.83
N SER A 78 -11.35 -12.58 0.57
CA SER A 78 -12.47 -13.20 -0.15
C SER A 78 -12.01 -14.48 -0.82
#